data_AF-M5JJW5-F1
#
_entry.id   AF-M5JJW5-F1
#
_cell.length_a   1.000
_cell.length_b   1.000
_cell.length_c   1.000
_cell.angle_alpha   90.00
_cell.angle_beta   90.00
_cell.angle_gamma   90.00
#
_symmetry.space_group_name_H-M   'P 1'
#
loop_
_entity.id
_entity.type
_entity.pdbx_description
1 polymer ?
#
loop_
_entity_poly.entity_id
_entity_poly.type
_entity_poly.pdbx_seq_one_letter_code
_entity_poly.pdbx_strand_id
1 'polypeptide(L)'
;MVFALNAGMYQPDFSPMGLHIEDGRELRPASKAAPARGSGPVPNFYKKPNGIFYLSDKGAGILPTDGFMKQGMKPRLATQSGPMLVIGNKVNPIFIVGSTDRTRRSGVGICKGGVIRFAVSEDAVNFHDFARLFRDHLHCPNALFLDGGGGAGIYVPALQRNDISWHGGYGPMFGFVE
;
A
#
# COMPACT_ATOMS: atom_id res chain seq x y z
N MET A 1 -12.22 12.76 12.91
CA MET A 1 -11.21 12.10 12.04
C MET A 1 -9.83 12.61 12.41
N VAL A 2 -8.92 11.70 12.71
CA VAL A 2 -7.54 11.99 13.13
C VAL A 2 -6.62 12.11 11.91
N PHE A 3 -6.72 11.18 10.95
CA PHE A 3 -6.05 11.28 9.66
C PHE A 3 -6.79 10.49 8.57
N ALA A 4 -6.50 10.81 7.31
CA ALA A 4 -6.79 9.97 6.16
C ALA A 4 -5.57 9.85 5.25
N LEU A 5 -5.33 8.67 4.66
CA LEU A 5 -4.22 8.40 3.74
C LEU A 5 -4.74 7.64 2.52
N ASN A 6 -4.21 7.94 1.33
CA ASN A 6 -4.44 7.11 0.15
C ASN A 6 -4.10 5.63 0.44
N ALA A 7 -4.92 4.70 -0.07
CA ALA A 7 -4.72 3.27 0.11
C ALA A 7 -4.18 2.63 -1.17
N GLY A 8 -4.71 1.47 -1.59
CA GLY A 8 -4.26 0.80 -2.81
C GLY A 8 -4.44 1.64 -4.07
N MET A 9 -3.64 1.34 -5.10
CA MET A 9 -3.73 1.97 -6.42
C MET A 9 -5.13 1.86 -7.02
N TYR A 10 -5.52 2.86 -7.83
CA TYR A 10 -6.84 2.99 -8.42
C TYR A 10 -6.77 3.40 -9.91
N GLN A 11 -7.89 3.24 -10.61
CA GLN A 11 -8.07 3.62 -12.01
C GLN A 11 -8.47 5.11 -12.13
N PRO A 12 -8.43 5.72 -13.33
CA PRO A 12 -8.80 7.13 -13.50
C PRO A 12 -10.23 7.50 -13.04
N ASP A 13 -11.14 6.53 -12.94
CA ASP A 13 -12.49 6.68 -12.41
C ASP A 13 -12.57 6.50 -10.88
N PHE A 14 -11.44 6.52 -10.18
CA PHE A 14 -11.27 6.29 -8.74
C PHE A 14 -11.57 4.87 -8.25
N SER A 15 -11.89 3.93 -9.14
CA SER A 15 -12.14 2.55 -8.73
C SER A 15 -10.83 1.80 -8.39
N PRO A 16 -10.79 0.95 -7.35
CA PRO A 16 -9.58 0.23 -6.94
C PRO A 16 -8.99 -0.61 -8.09
N MET A 17 -7.68 -0.78 -8.20
CA MET A 17 -7.09 -1.68 -9.22
C MET A 17 -7.26 -3.18 -8.90
N GLY A 18 -7.39 -3.53 -7.62
CA GLY A 18 -7.45 -4.90 -7.13
C GLY A 18 -8.45 -5.09 -6.00
N LEU A 19 -8.20 -6.09 -5.14
CA LEU A 19 -9.10 -6.41 -4.02
C LEU A 19 -9.45 -5.15 -3.22
N HIS A 20 -10.74 -4.94 -3.01
CA HIS A 20 -11.24 -3.92 -2.11
C HIS A 20 -12.40 -4.48 -1.30
N ILE A 21 -12.23 -4.50 0.02
CA ILE A 21 -13.25 -4.89 0.98
C ILE A 21 -13.46 -3.72 1.94
N GLU A 22 -14.72 -3.34 2.12
CA GLU A 22 -15.18 -2.31 3.05
C GLU A 22 -16.38 -2.84 3.82
N ASP A 23 -16.40 -2.65 5.15
CA ASP A 23 -17.44 -3.17 6.04
C ASP A 23 -17.76 -4.66 5.83
N GLY A 24 -16.72 -5.46 5.56
CA GLY A 24 -16.82 -6.89 5.30
C GLY A 24 -17.44 -7.26 3.94
N ARG A 25 -17.78 -6.28 3.11
CA ARG A 25 -18.29 -6.48 1.76
C ARG A 25 -17.17 -6.35 0.73
N GLU A 26 -17.00 -7.38 -0.08
CA GLU A 26 -16.12 -7.30 -1.26
C GLU A 26 -16.76 -6.39 -2.32
N LEU A 27 -16.12 -5.25 -2.57
CA LEU A 27 -16.53 -4.28 -3.59
C LEU A 27 -15.80 -4.52 -4.92
N ARG A 28 -14.61 -5.13 -4.85
CA ARG A 28 -13.84 -5.53 -6.03
C ARG A 28 -13.00 -6.77 -5.73
N PRO A 29 -12.94 -7.77 -6.62
CA PRO A 29 -12.15 -8.97 -6.42
C PRO A 29 -10.64 -8.71 -6.54
N ALA A 30 -9.84 -9.60 -5.97
CA ALA A 30 -8.39 -9.57 -6.14
C ALA A 30 -7.99 -9.71 -7.61
N SER A 31 -7.13 -8.81 -8.09
CA SER A 31 -6.58 -8.88 -9.44
C SER A 31 -5.32 -9.73 -9.47
N LYS A 32 -5.31 -10.72 -10.35
CA LYS A 32 -4.12 -11.53 -10.72
C LYS A 32 -3.62 -11.21 -12.13
N ALA A 33 -4.12 -10.12 -12.71
CA ALA A 33 -3.77 -9.72 -14.06
C ALA A 33 -2.25 -9.47 -14.18
N ALA A 34 -1.73 -9.75 -15.37
CA ALA A 34 -0.41 -9.32 -15.79
C ALA A 34 -0.53 -7.94 -16.47
N PRO A 35 0.52 -7.11 -16.46
CA PRO A 35 0.50 -5.87 -17.23
C PRO A 35 0.38 -6.20 -18.72
N ALA A 36 -0.26 -5.32 -19.49
CA ALA A 36 -0.26 -5.44 -20.94
C ALA A 36 1.19 -5.49 -21.48
N ARG A 37 1.42 -6.29 -22.52
CA ARG A 37 2.74 -6.34 -23.17
C ARG A 37 3.03 -4.98 -23.82
N GLY A 38 4.17 -4.38 -23.47
CA GLY A 38 4.64 -3.11 -24.00
C GLY A 38 6.12 -2.91 -23.69
N SER A 39 6.73 -1.89 -24.30
CA SER A 39 8.16 -1.55 -24.12
C SER A 39 8.48 -0.78 -22.83
N GLY A 40 7.47 -0.42 -22.05
CA GLY A 40 7.61 0.37 -20.83
C GLY A 40 7.93 -0.44 -19.57
N PRO A 41 8.25 0.24 -18.46
CA PRO A 41 8.47 -0.41 -17.17
C PRO A 41 7.18 -1.06 -16.66
N VAL A 42 7.33 -2.19 -15.97
CA VAL A 42 6.20 -2.87 -15.30
C VAL A 42 5.57 -1.92 -14.28
N PRO A 43 4.27 -1.59 -14.39
CA PRO A 43 3.59 -0.73 -13.42
C PRO A 43 3.61 -1.32 -12.01
N ASN A 44 3.65 -0.46 -10.99
CA ASN A 44 3.89 -0.86 -9.59
C ASN A 44 2.93 -1.94 -9.09
N PHE A 45 1.63 -1.81 -9.40
CA PHE A 45 0.59 -2.78 -9.03
C PHE A 45 0.93 -4.22 -9.45
N TYR A 46 1.58 -4.38 -10.60
CA TYR A 46 1.91 -5.67 -11.18
C TYR A 46 3.28 -6.20 -10.76
N LYS A 47 4.10 -5.41 -10.03
CA LYS A 47 5.41 -5.86 -9.53
C LYS A 47 5.20 -6.90 -8.43
N LYS A 48 5.75 -8.10 -8.63
CA LYS A 48 5.63 -9.23 -7.71
C LYS A 48 6.86 -9.35 -6.78
N PRO A 49 6.69 -9.81 -5.53
CA PRO A 49 5.40 -10.03 -4.87
C PRO A 49 4.68 -8.71 -4.58
N ASN A 50 3.40 -8.68 -4.94
CA ASN A 50 2.43 -7.68 -4.47
C ASN A 50 1.62 -8.28 -3.32
N GLY A 51 0.81 -7.48 -2.64
CA GLY A 51 0.22 -7.89 -1.37
C GLY A 51 -1.14 -7.30 -1.09
N ILE A 52 -1.74 -7.82 -0.03
CA ILE A 52 -3.01 -7.37 0.52
C ILE A 52 -2.76 -6.98 1.97
N PHE A 53 -3.02 -5.71 2.28
CA PHE A 53 -3.25 -5.29 3.67
C PHE A 53 -4.69 -5.61 4.02
N TYR A 54 -4.92 -6.17 5.21
CA TYR A 54 -6.25 -6.47 5.72
C TYR A 54 -6.38 -6.15 7.20
N LEU A 55 -7.62 -5.90 7.64
CA LEU A 55 -8.03 -5.80 9.03
C LEU A 55 -9.18 -6.76 9.28
N SER A 56 -9.05 -7.62 10.28
CA SER A 56 -10.05 -8.59 10.72
C SER A 56 -10.33 -8.45 12.22
N ASP A 57 -11.29 -9.21 12.73
CA ASP A 57 -11.55 -9.27 14.18
C ASP A 57 -10.37 -9.82 14.99
N LYS A 58 -9.46 -10.54 14.33
CA LYS A 58 -8.22 -11.06 14.93
C LYS A 58 -7.04 -10.07 14.82
N GLY A 59 -7.26 -8.90 14.24
CA GLY A 59 -6.24 -7.88 13.99
C GLY A 59 -5.89 -7.70 12.52
N ALA A 60 -4.85 -6.90 12.29
CA ALA A 60 -4.39 -6.53 10.96
C ALA A 60 -3.19 -7.36 10.50
N GLY A 61 -3.03 -7.48 9.18
CA GLY A 61 -1.92 -8.19 8.57
C GLY A 61 -1.63 -7.74 7.16
N ILE A 62 -0.48 -8.17 6.64
CA ILE A 62 -0.11 -8.04 5.24
C ILE A 62 0.35 -9.41 4.76
N LEU A 63 -0.24 -9.88 3.66
CA LEU A 63 0.14 -11.14 3.01
C LEU A 63 0.41 -10.91 1.53
N PRO A 64 1.32 -11.70 0.91
CA PRO A 64 1.37 -11.80 -0.54
C PRO A 64 -0.01 -12.16 -1.09
N THR A 65 -0.40 -11.58 -2.23
CA THR A 65 -1.75 -11.78 -2.79
C THR A 65 -2.13 -13.26 -2.89
N ASP A 66 -1.24 -14.11 -3.43
CA ASP A 66 -1.53 -15.54 -3.56
C ASP A 66 -1.64 -16.28 -2.21
N GLY A 67 -0.92 -15.79 -1.19
CA GLY A 67 -1.03 -16.31 0.17
C GLY A 67 -2.36 -15.96 0.81
N PHE A 68 -2.79 -14.70 0.68
CA PHE A 68 -4.10 -14.23 1.17
C PHE A 68 -5.26 -15.04 0.54
N MET A 69 -5.24 -15.21 -0.79
CA MET A 69 -6.31 -15.92 -1.50
C MET A 69 -6.46 -17.39 -1.10
N LYS A 70 -5.38 -18.03 -0.62
CA LYS A 70 -5.42 -19.42 -0.14
C LYS A 70 -6.00 -19.58 1.26
N GLN A 71 -6.05 -18.50 2.06
CA GLN A 71 -6.53 -18.58 3.45
C GLN A 71 -8.05 -18.52 3.58
N GLY A 72 -8.78 -18.09 2.54
CA GLY A 72 -10.24 -17.93 2.62
C GLY A 72 -10.69 -16.93 3.70
N MET A 73 -9.85 -15.94 4.01
CA MET A 73 -10.12 -14.96 5.06
C MET A 73 -11.30 -14.05 4.69
N LYS A 74 -12.09 -13.68 5.69
CA LYS A 74 -13.18 -12.69 5.58
C LYS A 74 -12.85 -11.46 6.45
N PRO A 75 -11.96 -10.57 5.99
CA PRO A 75 -11.61 -9.38 6.75
C PRO A 75 -12.73 -8.35 6.70
N ARG A 76 -12.74 -7.41 7.66
CA ARG A 76 -13.61 -6.23 7.65
C ARG A 76 -13.16 -5.22 6.59
N LEU A 77 -11.85 -5.07 6.43
CA LEU A 77 -11.23 -4.19 5.44
C LEU A 77 -10.12 -4.93 4.72
N ALA A 78 -9.99 -4.72 3.42
CA ALA A 78 -8.82 -5.17 2.66
C ALA A 78 -8.56 -4.27 1.46
N THR A 79 -7.28 -4.06 1.16
CA THR A 79 -6.85 -3.40 -0.07
C THR A 79 -5.66 -4.14 -0.67
N GLN A 80 -5.73 -4.40 -1.97
CA GLN A 80 -4.61 -4.93 -2.74
C GLN A 80 -3.78 -3.79 -3.31
N SER A 81 -2.47 -3.90 -3.16
CA SER A 81 -1.51 -2.98 -3.77
C SER A 81 -0.19 -3.69 -4.03
N GLY A 82 0.80 -2.99 -4.60
CA GLY A 82 2.09 -3.60 -4.88
C GLY A 82 3.15 -2.62 -5.35
N PRO A 83 4.43 -2.92 -5.12
CA PRO A 83 4.95 -4.16 -4.54
C PRO A 83 4.85 -4.24 -3.01
N MET A 84 4.98 -5.43 -2.43
CA MET A 84 5.30 -5.54 -1.00
C MET A 84 6.67 -4.90 -0.75
N LEU A 85 6.80 -4.13 0.32
CA LEU A 85 8.05 -3.45 0.68
C LEU A 85 8.97 -4.38 1.50
N VAL A 86 8.39 -5.03 2.52
CA VAL A 86 9.08 -5.93 3.45
C VAL A 86 8.23 -7.19 3.61
N ILE A 87 8.88 -8.35 3.62
CA ILE A 87 8.25 -9.67 3.74
C ILE A 87 9.07 -10.47 4.75
N GLY A 88 8.48 -10.75 5.93
CA GLY A 88 9.16 -11.50 6.99
C GLY A 88 10.54 -10.93 7.35
N ASN A 89 10.63 -9.63 7.63
CA ASN A 89 11.87 -8.88 7.90
C ASN A 89 12.88 -8.81 6.74
N LYS A 90 12.52 -9.21 5.52
CA LYS A 90 13.38 -9.08 4.33
C LYS A 90 12.83 -8.00 3.40
N VAL A 91 13.69 -7.09 2.95
CA VAL A 91 13.34 -6.14 1.88
C VAL A 91 13.05 -6.94 0.61
N ASN A 92 12.04 -6.53 -0.15
CA ASN A 92 11.68 -7.19 -1.40
C ASN A 92 12.87 -7.22 -2.37
N PRO A 93 13.31 -8.39 -2.85
CA PRO A 93 14.53 -8.54 -3.64
C PRO A 93 14.49 -7.86 -5.01
N ILE A 94 13.32 -7.42 -5.48
CA ILE A 94 13.21 -6.69 -6.76
C ILE A 94 13.72 -5.23 -6.66
N PHE A 95 13.98 -4.73 -5.45
CA PHE A 95 14.41 -3.34 -5.26
C PHE A 95 15.90 -3.18 -5.49
N ILE A 96 16.24 -2.18 -6.30
CA ILE A 96 17.61 -1.85 -6.67
C ILE A 96 18.14 -0.83 -5.66
N VAL A 97 19.26 -1.17 -5.02
CA VAL A 97 19.99 -0.25 -4.12
C VAL A 97 20.44 0.97 -4.92
N GLY A 98 20.12 2.17 -4.43
CA GLY A 98 20.50 3.42 -5.09
C GLY A 98 19.79 3.68 -6.42
N SER A 99 18.61 3.07 -6.65
CA SER A 99 17.83 3.29 -7.87
C SER A 99 17.54 4.77 -8.12
N THR A 100 17.64 5.18 -9.38
CA THR A 100 17.29 6.52 -9.85
C THR A 100 15.78 6.73 -10.03
N ASP A 101 14.95 5.67 -9.96
CA ASP A 101 13.48 5.79 -9.95
C ASP A 101 13.00 6.30 -8.59
N ARG A 102 12.88 7.63 -8.50
CA ARG A 102 12.47 8.34 -7.29
C ARG A 102 11.14 9.03 -7.52
N THR A 103 10.16 8.70 -6.68
CA THR A 103 8.84 9.36 -6.65
C THR A 103 8.38 9.48 -5.21
N ARG A 104 7.35 10.29 -4.92
CA ARG A 104 6.71 10.22 -3.60
C ARG A 104 6.13 8.84 -3.38
N ARG A 105 6.30 8.28 -2.19
CA ARG A 105 5.84 6.94 -1.84
C ARG A 105 4.94 7.02 -0.62
N SER A 106 3.90 6.19 -0.61
CA SER A 106 3.12 5.92 0.60
C SER A 106 3.12 4.41 0.87
N GLY A 107 2.90 4.03 2.13
CA GLY A 107 2.94 2.64 2.53
C GLY A 107 2.33 2.38 3.89
N VAL A 108 2.04 1.12 4.14
CA VAL A 108 1.57 0.61 5.44
C VAL A 108 2.43 -0.56 5.89
N GLY A 109 2.75 -0.59 7.18
CA GLY A 109 3.52 -1.64 7.84
C GLY A 109 2.78 -2.25 9.01
N ILE A 110 2.95 -3.55 9.21
CA ILE A 110 2.53 -4.27 10.42
C ILE A 110 3.77 -4.55 11.24
N CYS A 111 3.83 -3.97 12.43
CA CYS A 111 5.00 -3.92 13.30
C CYS A 111 4.76 -4.75 14.56
N LYS A 112 5.78 -4.86 15.43
CA LYS A 112 5.71 -5.66 16.66
C LYS A 112 4.46 -5.29 17.48
N GLY A 113 3.78 -6.31 18.01
CA GLY A 113 2.56 -6.12 18.82
C GLY A 113 1.30 -5.77 18.03
N GLY A 114 1.32 -5.91 16.70
CA GLY A 114 0.15 -5.60 15.84
C GLY A 114 -0.01 -4.11 15.53
N VAL A 115 0.98 -3.29 15.89
CA VAL A 115 0.98 -1.85 15.59
C VAL A 115 0.99 -1.64 14.09
N ILE A 116 0.03 -0.85 13.59
CA ILE A 116 -0.08 -0.45 12.20
C ILE A 116 0.62 0.89 12.05
N ARG A 117 1.60 0.99 11.14
CA ARG A 117 2.28 2.24 10.83
C ARG A 117 2.04 2.63 9.38
N PHE A 118 1.57 3.84 9.18
CA PHE A 118 1.48 4.47 7.88
C PHE A 118 2.66 5.42 7.68
N ALA A 119 3.14 5.51 6.44
CA ALA A 119 4.17 6.47 6.06
C ALA A 119 3.86 7.05 4.69
N VAL A 120 4.12 8.35 4.54
CA VAL A 120 4.14 9.06 3.27
C VAL A 120 5.43 9.87 3.21
N SER A 121 6.13 9.85 2.08
CA SER A 121 7.35 10.65 1.91
C SER A 121 7.01 12.08 1.49
N GLU A 122 7.72 13.06 2.04
CA GLU A 122 7.68 14.44 1.53
C GLU A 122 8.36 14.49 0.16
N ASP A 123 9.60 14.03 0.10
CA ASP A 123 10.41 14.03 -1.11
C ASP A 123 10.29 12.74 -1.93
N ALA A 124 10.83 12.80 -3.14
CA ALA A 124 10.98 11.65 -4.01
C ALA A 124 12.01 10.66 -3.46
N VAL A 125 11.60 9.41 -3.24
CA VAL A 125 12.46 8.32 -2.74
C VAL A 125 12.33 7.08 -3.62
N ASN A 126 13.41 6.29 -3.68
CA ASN A 126 13.34 4.99 -4.35
C ASN A 126 12.72 3.93 -3.42
N PHE A 127 12.29 2.82 -4.01
CA PHE A 127 11.66 1.72 -3.27
C PHE A 127 12.56 1.08 -2.21
N HIS A 128 13.86 0.93 -2.50
CA HIS A 128 14.77 0.29 -1.57
C HIS A 128 14.88 1.09 -0.27
N ASP A 129 15.09 2.40 -0.36
CA ASP A 129 15.21 3.27 0.81
C ASP A 129 13.88 3.39 1.56
N PHE A 130 12.76 3.46 0.83
CA PHE A 130 11.44 3.46 1.45
C PHE A 130 11.13 2.14 2.17
N ALA A 131 11.55 0.99 1.63
CA ALA A 131 11.41 -0.30 2.31
C ALA A 131 12.29 -0.41 3.56
N ARG A 132 13.49 0.19 3.54
CA ARG A 132 14.38 0.27 4.69
C ARG A 132 13.82 1.11 5.83
N LEU A 133 13.05 2.18 5.54
CA LEU A 133 12.28 2.88 6.58
C LEU A 133 11.44 1.87 7.40
N PHE A 134 10.66 1.03 6.73
CA PHE A 134 9.82 0.05 7.41
C PHE A 134 10.62 -1.03 8.14
N ARG A 135 11.64 -1.62 7.49
CA ARG A 135 12.42 -2.72 8.09
C ARG A 135 13.36 -2.24 9.20
N ASP A 136 14.20 -1.25 8.90
CA ASP A 136 15.35 -0.87 9.72
C ASP A 136 14.97 0.11 10.83
N HIS A 137 14.03 1.01 10.57
CA HIS A 137 13.70 2.11 11.49
C HIS A 137 12.36 1.93 12.21
N LEU A 138 11.34 1.44 11.49
CA LEU A 138 10.01 1.20 12.08
C LEU A 138 9.84 -0.22 12.61
N HIS A 139 10.79 -1.11 12.30
CA HIS A 139 10.82 -2.52 12.72
C HIS A 139 9.53 -3.28 12.37
N CYS A 140 9.03 -3.05 11.15
CA CYS A 140 7.83 -3.71 10.63
C CYS A 140 8.24 -4.92 9.78
N PRO A 141 8.01 -6.16 10.24
CA PRO A 141 8.38 -7.37 9.50
C PRO A 141 7.64 -7.52 8.18
N ASN A 142 6.48 -6.89 8.02
CA ASN A 142 5.76 -6.85 6.76
C ASN A 142 5.32 -5.42 6.45
N ALA A 143 5.49 -5.00 5.21
CA ALA A 143 5.06 -3.69 4.74
C ALA A 143 4.64 -3.76 3.26
N LEU A 144 3.71 -2.89 2.89
CA LEU A 144 3.08 -2.84 1.57
C LEU A 144 3.14 -1.40 1.05
N PHE A 145 3.58 -1.25 -0.20
CA PHE A 145 3.48 0.02 -0.91
C PHE A 145 2.01 0.29 -1.27
N LEU A 146 1.56 1.51 -1.00
CA LEU A 146 0.25 2.04 -1.36
C LEU A 146 0.39 2.94 -2.59
N ASP A 147 -0.66 3.61 -3.06
CA ASP A 147 -0.53 4.45 -4.25
C ASP A 147 0.53 5.56 -4.08
N GLY A 148 1.27 5.85 -5.15
CA GLY A 148 2.46 6.69 -5.10
C GLY A 148 2.52 7.74 -6.20
N GLY A 149 3.68 8.37 -6.36
CA GLY A 149 3.84 9.49 -7.28
C GLY A 149 2.90 10.63 -6.90
N GLY A 150 2.20 11.20 -7.89
CA GLY A 150 1.20 12.24 -7.63
C GLY A 150 -0.09 11.74 -6.98
N GLY A 151 -0.24 10.42 -6.77
CA GLY A 151 -1.34 9.82 -6.01
C GLY A 151 -1.05 9.63 -4.51
N ALA A 152 0.19 9.88 -4.06
CA ALA A 152 0.52 9.84 -2.64
C ALA A 152 -0.08 11.05 -1.91
N GLY A 153 -0.77 10.84 -0.80
CA GLY A 153 -1.20 11.95 0.04
C GLY A 153 -1.87 11.55 1.33
N ILE A 154 -1.79 12.49 2.28
CA ILE A 154 -2.35 12.39 3.61
C ILE A 154 -3.11 13.67 3.96
N TYR A 155 -4.17 13.50 4.73
CA TYR A 155 -4.89 14.57 5.41
C TYR A 155 -4.72 14.41 6.93
N VAL A 156 -4.21 15.43 7.59
CA VAL A 156 -3.97 15.46 9.05
C VAL A 156 -4.37 16.83 9.61
N PRO A 157 -5.57 16.98 10.20
CA PRO A 157 -6.07 18.26 10.72
C PRO A 157 -5.13 18.91 11.75
N ALA A 158 -4.61 18.12 12.68
CA ALA A 158 -3.72 18.61 13.74
C ALA A 158 -2.40 19.21 13.22
N LEU A 159 -1.99 18.84 12.01
CA LEU A 159 -0.81 19.36 11.33
C LEU A 159 -1.15 20.40 10.26
N GLN A 160 -2.44 20.77 10.12
CA GLN A 160 -2.95 21.60 9.01
C GLN A 160 -2.51 21.10 7.64
N ARG A 161 -2.40 19.78 7.49
CA ARG A 161 -1.92 19.13 6.27
C ARG A 161 -3.06 18.56 5.46
N ASN A 162 -3.08 18.90 4.17
CA ASN A 162 -4.04 18.39 3.20
C ASN A 162 -3.35 18.24 1.84
N ASP A 163 -2.80 17.05 1.58
CA ASP A 163 -2.17 16.75 0.28
C ASP A 163 -3.26 16.58 -0.81
N ILE A 164 -2.93 16.97 -2.04
CA ILE A 164 -3.84 16.86 -3.20
C ILE A 164 -3.28 15.86 -4.20
N SER A 165 -4.12 14.98 -4.72
CA SER A 165 -3.78 14.06 -5.80
C SER A 165 -3.85 14.74 -7.16
N TRP A 166 -2.86 14.50 -8.01
CA TRP A 166 -2.88 14.92 -9.43
C TRP A 166 -4.01 14.30 -10.26
N HIS A 167 -4.70 13.27 -9.73
CA HIS A 167 -5.86 12.64 -10.35
C HIS A 167 -7.17 13.43 -10.11
N GLY A 168 -7.11 14.55 -9.39
CA GLY A 168 -8.31 15.33 -9.02
C GLY A 168 -9.10 14.73 -7.83
N GLY A 169 -8.57 13.68 -7.21
CA GLY A 169 -9.18 12.98 -6.09
C GLY A 169 -8.41 11.70 -5.74
N TYR A 170 -8.88 11.03 -4.69
CA TYR A 170 -8.36 9.73 -4.24
C TYR A 170 -9.40 8.63 -4.49
N GLY A 171 -8.92 7.44 -4.84
CA GLY A 171 -9.74 6.22 -4.83
C GLY A 171 -9.88 5.66 -3.41
N PRO A 172 -9.49 4.40 -3.17
CA PRO A 172 -9.49 3.84 -1.82
C PRO A 172 -8.63 4.67 -0.86
N MET A 173 -9.12 4.88 0.36
CA MET A 173 -8.41 5.57 1.43
C MET A 173 -8.53 4.80 2.75
N PHE A 174 -7.52 4.95 3.60
CA PHE A 174 -7.63 4.64 5.02
C PHE A 174 -8.06 5.89 5.76
N GLY A 175 -9.12 5.79 6.57
CA GLY A 175 -9.51 6.82 7.53
C GLY A 175 -9.34 6.30 8.96
N PHE A 176 -8.71 7.08 9.83
CA PHE A 176 -8.67 6.81 11.25
C PHE A 176 -9.52 7.85 12.00
N VAL A 177 -10.48 7.36 12.78
CA VAL A 177 -11.37 8.17 13.61
C VAL A 177 -11.28 7.68 15.05
N GLU A 178 -11.37 8.62 16.00
CA GLU A 178 -11.51 8.35 17.44
C GLU A 178 -12.98 8.48 17.84
#